data_AF-A0A7C2LIK8-F1
#
_entry.id   AF-A0A7C2LIK8-F1
#
_cell.length_a   1.000
_cell.length_b   1.000
_cell.length_c   1.000
_cell.angle_alpha   90.00
_cell.angle_beta   90.00
_cell.angle_gamma   90.00
#
_symmetry.space_group_name_H-M   'P 1'
#
loop_
_entity.id
_entity.type
_entity.pdbx_description
1 polymer ?
#
loop_
_entity_poly.entity_id
_entity_poly.type
_entity_poly.pdbx_seq_one_letter_code
_entity_poly.pdbx_strand_id
1 'polypeptide(L)'
;MLNPNSRSLYTSALTPPPGMMFDEAVATTFSMDPALLLEAPVYLALMAADGQTDPDPLSVLEAIRRYSKRITVYVQRGRIQVPQIAKPNPLFGFLEEMVVEVTAPGGGVFHPKVWAIRFVSPDLNNAMYRLVVLTRNMTTDQSWDLSLQLEGTIAGRKSKSNKPLAHFFKTLPDLATGPTESGRSEQALRFADELHR
;
A
#
# COMPACT_ATOMS: atom_id res chain seq x y z
N MET A 1 21.67 -19.92 -7.00
CA MET A 1 21.31 -18.65 -7.67
C MET A 1 19.80 -18.54 -7.70
N LEU A 2 19.24 -17.40 -7.32
CA LEU A 2 17.81 -17.14 -7.47
C LEU A 2 17.45 -17.07 -8.96
N ASN A 3 16.28 -17.56 -9.35
CA ASN A 3 15.84 -17.58 -10.76
C ASN A 3 15.44 -16.15 -11.20
N PRO A 4 16.10 -15.54 -12.21
CA PRO A 4 15.78 -14.19 -12.66
C PRO A 4 14.37 -14.05 -13.24
N ASN A 5 13.73 -15.17 -13.62
CA ASN A 5 12.35 -15.18 -14.11
C ASN A 5 11.31 -15.28 -12.99
N SER A 6 11.72 -15.57 -11.76
CA SER A 6 10.85 -15.56 -10.57
C SER A 6 10.72 -14.13 -10.03
N ARG A 7 10.16 -13.23 -10.83
CA ARG A 7 9.96 -11.82 -10.47
C ARG A 7 8.60 -11.64 -9.78
N SER A 8 8.62 -11.24 -8.51
CA SER A 8 7.42 -10.73 -7.85
C SER A 8 7.23 -9.27 -8.23
N LEU A 9 6.16 -8.96 -8.96
CA LEU A 9 5.81 -7.58 -9.27
C LEU A 9 5.21 -6.92 -8.03
N TYR A 10 5.50 -5.64 -7.84
CA TYR A 10 4.92 -4.86 -6.75
C TYR A 10 3.39 -4.92 -6.73
N THR A 11 2.79 -4.87 -7.92
CA THR A 11 1.35 -4.96 -8.16
C THR A 11 0.78 -6.35 -7.92
N SER A 12 1.59 -7.43 -8.02
CA SER A 12 1.11 -8.79 -7.77
C SER A 12 0.68 -9.03 -6.31
N ALA A 13 1.28 -8.28 -5.38
CA ALA A 13 0.86 -8.27 -3.99
C ALA A 13 -0.56 -7.72 -3.81
N LEU A 14 -1.07 -6.90 -4.73
CA LEU A 14 -2.40 -6.30 -4.68
C LEU A 14 -3.48 -7.19 -5.29
N THR A 15 -3.10 -8.25 -6.03
CA THR A 15 -4.03 -9.18 -6.64
C THR A 15 -4.82 -9.91 -5.56
N PRO A 16 -6.16 -9.74 -5.48
CA PRO A 16 -6.97 -10.45 -4.49
C PRO A 16 -6.92 -11.96 -4.70
N PRO A 17 -6.97 -12.77 -3.62
CA PRO A 17 -7.21 -14.20 -3.76
C PRO A 17 -8.59 -14.49 -4.38
N PRO A 18 -8.83 -15.73 -4.86
CA PRO A 18 -10.12 -16.13 -5.41
C PRO A 18 -11.28 -15.86 -4.43
N GLY A 19 -12.35 -15.24 -4.93
CA GLY A 19 -13.55 -14.93 -4.15
C GLY A 19 -13.42 -13.71 -3.21
N MET A 20 -12.31 -12.97 -3.29
CA MET A 20 -12.10 -11.74 -2.53
C MET A 20 -11.88 -10.54 -3.44
N MET A 21 -12.11 -9.35 -2.89
CA MET A 21 -11.86 -8.06 -3.54
C MET A 21 -10.88 -7.24 -2.71
N PHE A 22 -10.07 -6.42 -3.38
CA PHE A 22 -9.27 -5.40 -2.72
C PHE A 22 -10.18 -4.40 -2.02
N ASP A 23 -9.88 -4.09 -0.76
CA ASP A 23 -10.60 -3.05 0.00
C ASP A 23 -9.69 -1.85 0.30
N GLU A 24 -8.56 -2.09 0.97
CA GLU A 24 -7.62 -1.03 1.33
C GLU A 24 -6.19 -1.53 1.59
N ALA A 25 -5.23 -0.61 1.60
CA ALA A 25 -3.84 -0.91 1.91
C ALA A 25 -3.13 0.22 2.65
N VAL A 26 -2.27 -0.16 3.60
CA VAL A 26 -1.29 0.73 4.22
C VAL A 26 0.10 0.23 3.88
N ALA A 27 0.91 1.11 3.31
CA ALA A 27 2.29 0.83 2.96
C ALA A 27 3.26 1.76 3.69
N THR A 28 4.50 1.32 3.80
CA THR A 28 5.61 2.10 4.30
C THR A 28 6.81 1.93 3.39
N THR A 29 7.59 2.99 3.19
CA THR A 29 8.85 2.93 2.42
C THR A 29 9.81 4.01 2.89
N PHE A 30 11.11 3.81 2.65
CA PHE A 30 12.08 4.89 2.87
C PHE A 30 12.09 5.87 1.70
N SER A 31 12.24 5.36 0.47
CA SER A 31 12.24 6.20 -0.72
C SER A 31 11.14 5.78 -1.68
N MET A 32 10.66 6.72 -2.47
CA MET A 32 9.53 6.48 -3.36
C MET A 32 9.66 7.24 -4.67
N ASP A 33 9.44 6.54 -5.77
CA ASP A 33 9.15 7.08 -7.09
C ASP A 33 7.62 7.25 -7.22
N PRO A 34 7.12 8.48 -7.40
CA PRO A 34 5.71 8.78 -7.64
C PRO A 34 5.04 7.93 -8.72
N ALA A 35 5.73 7.66 -9.82
CA ALA A 35 5.18 6.89 -10.93
C ALA A 35 4.98 5.42 -10.54
N LEU A 36 5.89 4.85 -9.75
CA LEU A 36 5.76 3.47 -9.27
C LEU A 36 4.60 3.32 -8.28
N LEU A 37 4.34 4.33 -7.43
CA LEU A 37 3.15 4.31 -6.56
C LEU A 37 1.86 4.31 -7.37
N LEU A 38 1.77 5.11 -8.45
CA LEU A 38 0.59 5.16 -9.31
C LEU A 38 0.28 3.84 -10.02
N GLU A 39 1.26 2.95 -10.21
CA GLU A 39 1.00 1.63 -10.78
C GLU A 39 0.01 0.82 -9.93
N ALA A 40 -0.03 1.01 -8.61
CA ALA A 40 -0.93 0.28 -7.72
C ALA A 40 -2.43 0.52 -8.01
N PRO A 41 -2.95 1.77 -7.93
CA PRO A 41 -4.35 2.04 -8.26
C PRO A 41 -4.68 1.82 -9.74
N VAL A 42 -3.71 2.03 -10.65
CA VAL A 42 -3.90 1.72 -12.09
C VAL A 42 -4.09 0.22 -12.30
N TYR A 43 -3.24 -0.60 -11.69
CA TYR A 43 -3.36 -2.06 -11.78
C TYR A 43 -4.70 -2.56 -11.25
N LEU A 44 -5.14 -2.06 -10.08
CA LEU A 44 -6.44 -2.41 -9.50
C LEU A 44 -7.62 -2.00 -10.39
N ALA A 45 -7.56 -0.80 -10.99
CA ALA A 45 -8.58 -0.32 -11.92
C ALA A 45 -8.67 -1.19 -13.19
N LEU A 46 -7.53 -1.54 -13.78
CA LEU A 46 -7.47 -2.39 -14.95
C LEU A 46 -7.94 -3.82 -14.65
N MET A 47 -7.58 -4.37 -13.49
CA MET A 47 -8.10 -5.67 -13.03
C MET A 47 -9.62 -5.64 -12.88
N ALA A 48 -10.19 -4.57 -12.33
CA ALA A 48 -11.64 -4.44 -12.15
C ALA A 48 -12.40 -4.27 -13.47
N ALA A 49 -11.73 -3.76 -14.51
CA ALA A 49 -12.26 -3.63 -15.86
C ALA A 49 -12.04 -4.90 -16.72
N ASP A 50 -11.29 -5.88 -16.23
CA ASP A 50 -10.96 -7.08 -16.98
C ASP A 50 -12.24 -7.85 -17.38
N GLY A 51 -12.32 -8.26 -18.65
CA GLY A 51 -13.53 -8.86 -19.24
C GLY A 51 -14.57 -7.88 -19.81
N GLN A 52 -14.35 -6.56 -19.70
CA GLN A 52 -15.17 -5.58 -20.42
C GLN A 52 -14.60 -5.32 -21.83
N THR A 53 -15.44 -5.48 -22.85
CA THR A 53 -15.08 -5.11 -24.23
C THR A 53 -15.16 -3.59 -24.35
N ASP A 54 -14.01 -2.91 -24.41
CA ASP A 54 -13.87 -1.45 -24.52
C ASP A 54 -14.31 -0.65 -23.28
N PRO A 55 -13.55 -0.72 -22.16
CA PRO A 55 -13.89 -0.01 -20.94
C PRO A 55 -13.84 1.51 -21.16
N ASP A 56 -14.89 2.20 -20.75
CA ASP A 56 -14.98 3.66 -20.82
C ASP A 56 -13.80 4.32 -20.07
N PRO A 57 -13.00 5.19 -20.73
CA PRO A 57 -11.85 5.84 -20.12
C PRO A 57 -12.17 6.64 -18.85
N LEU A 58 -13.37 7.26 -18.79
CA LEU A 58 -13.79 8.01 -17.61
C LEU A 58 -14.05 7.06 -16.42
N SER A 59 -14.67 5.92 -16.68
CA SER A 59 -14.89 4.87 -15.68
C SER A 59 -13.58 4.32 -15.12
N VAL A 60 -12.56 4.11 -15.96
CA VAL A 60 -11.22 3.71 -15.51
C VAL A 60 -10.56 4.79 -14.66
N LEU A 61 -10.65 6.06 -15.07
CA LEU A 61 -10.12 7.18 -14.29
C LEU A 61 -10.77 7.30 -12.91
N GLU A 62 -12.10 7.15 -12.84
CA GLU A 62 -12.82 7.14 -11.58
C GLU A 62 -12.45 5.93 -10.70
N ALA A 63 -12.19 4.76 -11.29
CA ALA A 63 -11.66 3.62 -10.55
C ALA A 63 -10.27 3.90 -9.95
N ILE A 64 -9.35 4.48 -10.73
CA ILE A 64 -8.01 4.90 -10.25
C ILE A 64 -8.15 5.85 -9.06
N ARG A 65 -9.01 6.88 -9.18
CA ARG A 65 -9.28 7.84 -8.11
C ARG A 65 -9.83 7.15 -6.85
N ARG A 66 -10.77 6.21 -7.00
CA ARG A 66 -11.34 5.44 -5.88
C ARG A 66 -10.29 4.58 -5.18
N TYR A 67 -9.43 3.87 -5.92
CA TYR A 67 -8.38 3.05 -5.32
C TYR A 67 -7.28 3.91 -4.66
N SER A 68 -6.97 5.08 -5.21
CA SER A 68 -6.04 6.04 -4.60
C SER A 68 -6.53 6.52 -3.22
N LYS A 69 -7.85 6.63 -3.04
CA LYS A 69 -8.47 6.92 -1.72
C LYS A 69 -8.34 5.79 -0.70
N ARG A 70 -8.02 4.58 -1.15
CA ARG A 70 -7.93 3.36 -0.32
C ARG A 70 -6.51 2.93 -0.01
N ILE A 71 -5.51 3.58 -0.61
CA ILE A 71 -4.08 3.27 -0.42
C ILE A 71 -3.42 4.44 0.31
N THR A 72 -2.80 4.17 1.45
CA THR A 72 -2.00 5.14 2.19
C THR A 72 -0.56 4.68 2.30
N VAL A 73 0.40 5.52 1.92
CA VAL A 73 1.83 5.23 1.95
C VAL A 73 2.54 6.22 2.87
N TYR A 74 3.10 5.71 3.96
CA TYR A 74 3.97 6.47 4.83
C TYR A 74 5.41 6.43 4.29
N VAL A 75 5.96 7.59 3.95
CA VAL A 75 7.29 7.72 3.33
C VAL A 75 8.18 8.62 4.17
N GLN A 76 9.46 8.29 4.30
CA GLN A 76 10.42 9.18 4.98
C GLN A 76 10.40 10.56 4.31
N ARG A 77 10.26 11.60 5.14
CA ARG A 77 10.26 12.99 4.69
C ARG A 77 11.50 13.31 3.86
N GLY A 78 11.29 13.95 2.72
CA GLY A 78 12.34 14.35 1.78
C GLY A 78 12.90 13.21 0.92
N ARG A 79 12.25 12.04 0.89
CA ARG A 79 12.69 10.87 0.10
C ARG A 79 11.73 10.47 -1.01
N ILE A 80 10.80 11.36 -1.36
CA ILE A 80 10.02 11.27 -2.59
C ILE A 80 10.90 11.79 -3.74
N GLN A 81 11.12 10.94 -4.75
CA GLN A 81 11.91 11.28 -5.94
C GLN A 81 11.05 12.14 -6.86
N VAL A 82 11.22 13.45 -6.79
CA VAL A 82 10.49 14.37 -7.67
C VAL A 82 10.98 14.16 -9.11
N PRO A 83 10.09 13.87 -10.08
CA PRO A 83 10.50 13.72 -11.47
C PRO A 83 11.09 15.03 -12.00
N GLN A 84 12.40 15.07 -12.25
CA GLN A 84 13.07 16.30 -12.67
C GLN A 84 12.75 16.74 -14.11
N ILE A 85 12.14 15.86 -14.92
CA ILE A 85 11.96 16.05 -16.38
C ILE A 85 10.52 15.72 -16.84
N ALA A 86 9.61 15.33 -15.94
CA ALA A 86 8.28 14.89 -16.35
C ALA A 86 7.40 16.08 -16.75
N LYS A 87 6.78 15.99 -17.93
CA LYS A 87 5.56 16.75 -18.22
C LYS A 87 4.56 16.51 -17.07
N PRO A 88 3.77 17.52 -16.67
CA PRO A 88 2.77 17.34 -15.62
C PRO A 88 1.85 16.17 -16.00
N ASN A 89 1.92 15.07 -15.25
CA ASN A 89 0.99 13.96 -15.36
C ASN A 89 -0.23 14.28 -14.48
N PRO A 90 -1.44 14.45 -15.05
CA PRO A 90 -2.63 14.76 -14.27
C PRO A 90 -2.92 13.75 -13.15
N LEU A 91 -2.50 12.49 -13.32
CA LEU A 91 -2.66 11.44 -12.32
C LEU A 91 -1.83 11.69 -11.06
N PHE A 92 -0.78 12.52 -11.10
CA PHE A 92 0.00 12.86 -9.91
C PHE A 92 -0.82 13.62 -8.86
N GLY A 93 -1.94 14.25 -9.23
CA GLY A 93 -2.87 14.82 -8.24
C GLY A 93 -3.43 13.78 -7.27
N PHE A 94 -3.54 12.51 -7.67
CA PHE A 94 -4.00 11.44 -6.78
C PHE A 94 -2.97 11.06 -5.70
N LEU A 95 -1.69 11.36 -5.93
CA LEU A 95 -0.63 11.05 -4.97
C LEU A 95 -0.72 11.87 -3.69
N GLU A 96 -1.23 13.10 -3.77
CA GLU A 96 -1.43 13.96 -2.61
C GLU A 96 -2.34 13.29 -1.57
N GLU A 97 -3.33 12.54 -2.04
CA GLU A 97 -4.23 11.81 -1.15
C GLU A 97 -3.57 10.53 -0.61
N MET A 98 -2.66 9.91 -1.37
CA MET A 98 -2.06 8.61 -1.01
C MET A 98 -0.87 8.72 -0.05
N VAL A 99 -0.16 9.85 -0.02
CA VAL A 99 1.19 9.91 0.57
C VAL A 99 1.19 10.70 1.88
N VAL A 100 1.78 10.11 2.91
CA VAL A 100 2.01 10.76 4.21
C VAL A 100 3.51 10.80 4.48
N GLU A 101 4.12 11.99 4.46
CA GLU A 101 5.53 12.16 4.82
C GLU A 101 5.72 12.05 6.34
N VAL A 102 6.62 11.16 6.76
CA VAL A 102 6.91 10.88 8.17
C VAL A 102 8.36 11.14 8.55
N THR A 103 8.59 11.39 9.84
CA THR A 103 9.92 11.40 10.44
C THR A 103 9.98 10.44 11.61
N ALA A 104 11.06 9.68 11.70
CA ALA A 104 11.28 8.83 12.87
C ALA A 104 11.57 9.68 14.13
N PRO A 105 11.16 9.20 15.31
CA PRO A 105 11.41 9.90 16.56
C PRO A 105 12.90 9.95 16.89
N GLY A 106 13.32 10.91 17.72
CA GLY A 106 14.68 10.99 18.25
C GLY A 106 15.78 11.28 17.21
N GLY A 107 15.42 11.87 16.06
CA GLY A 107 16.39 12.17 14.98
C GLY A 107 16.80 10.96 14.15
N GLY A 108 16.08 9.84 14.26
CA GLY A 108 16.34 8.63 13.47
C GLY A 108 15.86 8.72 12.01
N VAL A 109 15.92 7.59 11.32
CA VAL A 109 15.45 7.43 9.93
C VAL A 109 14.29 6.42 9.88
N PHE A 110 13.18 6.81 9.25
CA PHE A 110 12.07 5.91 8.97
C PHE A 110 12.41 5.02 7.77
N HIS A 111 12.75 3.76 8.03
CA HIS A 111 13.19 2.82 6.99
C HIS A 111 12.37 1.53 6.77
N PRO A 112 11.16 1.33 7.36
CA PRO A 112 10.37 0.13 7.09
C PRO A 112 9.88 0.09 5.64
N LYS A 113 9.78 -1.11 5.07
CA LYS A 113 9.27 -1.37 3.71
C LYS A 113 8.24 -2.49 3.80
N VAL A 114 7.01 -2.11 4.10
CA VAL A 114 5.94 -3.07 4.42
C VAL A 114 4.69 -2.66 3.70
N TRP A 115 3.95 -3.64 3.18
CA TRP A 115 2.53 -3.51 2.84
C TRP A 115 1.69 -4.32 3.79
N ALA A 116 0.62 -3.75 4.29
CA ALA A 116 -0.51 -4.51 4.77
C ALA A 116 -1.69 -4.20 3.85
N ILE A 117 -2.34 -5.26 3.35
CA ILE A 117 -3.42 -5.17 2.37
C ILE A 117 -4.61 -5.93 2.92
N ARG A 118 -5.77 -5.29 2.91
CA ARG A 118 -7.04 -5.84 3.34
C ARG A 118 -7.85 -6.26 2.11
N PHE A 119 -8.29 -7.51 2.13
CA PHE A 119 -9.22 -8.07 1.16
C PHE A 119 -10.52 -8.47 1.84
N VAL A 120 -11.64 -8.28 1.16
CA VAL A 120 -12.97 -8.61 1.69
C VAL A 120 -13.70 -9.55 0.75
N SER A 121 -14.46 -10.49 1.31
CA SER A 121 -15.42 -11.28 0.52
C SER A 121 -16.71 -10.46 0.35
N PRO A 122 -17.24 -10.35 -0.89
CA PRO A 122 -18.54 -9.73 -1.13
C PRO A 122 -19.68 -10.39 -0.34
N ASP A 123 -19.59 -11.71 -0.12
CA ASP A 123 -20.72 -12.53 0.33
C ASP A 123 -20.62 -12.94 1.80
N LEU A 124 -19.41 -13.07 2.35
CA LEU A 124 -19.18 -13.72 3.65
C LEU A 124 -18.85 -12.75 4.80
N ASN A 125 -18.84 -11.44 4.53
CA ASN A 125 -18.45 -10.37 5.47
C ASN A 125 -17.17 -10.72 6.28
N ASN A 126 -16.25 -11.43 5.65
CA ASN A 126 -14.95 -11.79 6.22
C ASN A 126 -13.86 -10.95 5.55
N ALA A 127 -12.80 -10.69 6.32
CA ALA A 127 -11.63 -9.97 5.85
C ALA A 127 -10.39 -10.86 5.98
N MET A 128 -9.53 -10.79 4.96
CA MET A 128 -8.22 -11.38 4.94
C MET A 128 -7.18 -10.27 4.82
N TYR A 129 -6.07 -10.45 5.53
CA TYR A 129 -4.93 -9.55 5.47
C TYR A 129 -3.74 -10.24 4.85
N ARG A 130 -3.13 -9.55 3.88
CA ARG A 130 -1.81 -9.90 3.34
C ARG A 130 -0.80 -8.89 3.86
N LEU A 131 0.23 -9.40 4.55
CA LEU A 131 1.40 -8.64 4.96
C LEU A 131 2.55 -8.97 4.00
N VAL A 132 3.14 -7.94 3.39
CA VAL A 132 4.33 -8.09 2.55
C VAL A 132 5.47 -7.30 3.18
N VAL A 133 6.56 -7.99 3.52
CA VAL A 133 7.79 -7.38 4.05
C VAL A 133 8.84 -7.40 2.95
N LEU A 134 9.37 -6.22 2.63
CA LEU A 134 10.22 -5.98 1.45
C LEU A 134 11.62 -5.55 1.87
N THR A 135 12.65 -5.95 1.11
CA THR A 135 13.97 -5.31 1.23
C THR A 135 14.11 -4.10 0.31
N ARG A 136 13.33 -4.03 -0.77
CA ARG A 136 13.33 -2.92 -1.73
C ARG A 136 12.47 -1.74 -1.27
N ASN A 137 12.87 -0.54 -1.70
CA ASN A 137 12.01 0.63 -1.66
C ASN A 137 11.09 0.68 -2.90
N MET A 138 10.13 1.59 -2.87
CA MET A 138 9.26 1.92 -4.00
C MET A 138 10.00 2.72 -5.08
N THR A 139 11.04 2.15 -5.70
CA THR A 139 11.88 2.84 -6.69
C THR A 139 12.08 2.00 -7.94
N THR A 140 12.51 2.65 -9.02
CA THR A 140 12.84 2.04 -10.32
C THR A 140 14.16 1.27 -10.36
N ASP A 141 14.84 1.17 -9.22
CA ASP A 141 16.07 0.40 -9.06
C ASP A 141 15.89 -1.08 -9.44
N GLN A 142 16.92 -1.62 -10.10
CA GLN A 142 16.95 -2.98 -10.68
C GLN A 142 17.82 -3.94 -9.87
N SER A 143 18.08 -3.64 -8.59
CA SER A 143 18.80 -4.56 -7.71
C SER A 143 17.97 -5.80 -7.39
N TRP A 144 18.68 -6.86 -7.02
CA TRP A 144 18.06 -8.05 -6.43
C TRP A 144 17.46 -7.69 -5.07
N ASP A 145 16.25 -8.17 -4.83
CA ASP A 145 15.53 -7.95 -3.58
C ASP A 145 14.87 -9.24 -3.08
N LEU A 146 14.40 -9.19 -1.83
CA LEU A 146 13.63 -10.23 -1.20
C LEU A 146 12.27 -9.67 -0.77
N SER A 147 11.25 -10.50 -0.89
CA SER A 147 9.89 -10.23 -0.46
C SER A 147 9.36 -11.44 0.32
N LEU A 148 8.84 -11.18 1.52
CA LEU A 148 8.11 -12.16 2.32
C LEU A 148 6.63 -11.79 2.31
N GLN A 149 5.79 -12.69 1.81
CA GLN A 149 4.34 -12.55 1.84
C GLN A 149 3.73 -13.50 2.88
N LEU A 150 2.90 -12.96 3.76
CA LEU A 150 2.15 -13.69 4.78
C LEU A 150 0.67 -13.36 4.65
N GLU A 151 -0.21 -14.34 4.76
CA GLU A 151 -1.66 -14.16 4.71
C GLU A 151 -2.31 -14.70 5.98
N GLY A 152 -3.37 -14.02 6.43
CA GLY A 152 -4.12 -14.42 7.62
C GLY A 152 -5.53 -13.84 7.63
N THR A 153 -6.43 -14.51 8.33
CA THR A 153 -7.80 -14.03 8.57
C THR A 153 -7.93 -13.50 9.99
N ILE A 154 -8.88 -12.59 10.21
CA ILE A 154 -9.13 -12.02 11.54
C ILE A 154 -9.71 -13.09 12.46
N ALA A 155 -9.08 -13.33 13.62
CA ALA A 155 -9.66 -14.21 14.64
C ALA A 155 -10.48 -13.43 15.69
N GLY A 156 -11.13 -14.19 16.58
CA GLY A 156 -11.92 -13.62 17.69
C GLY A 156 -11.08 -12.99 18.81
N ARG A 157 -9.78 -13.30 18.91
CA ARG A 157 -8.91 -12.89 20.04
C ARG A 157 -7.60 -12.29 19.56
N LYS A 158 -7.06 -11.34 20.33
CA LYS A 158 -5.75 -10.75 20.06
C LYS A 158 -4.62 -11.77 20.23
N SER A 159 -3.68 -11.81 19.28
CA SER A 159 -2.47 -12.61 19.34
C SER A 159 -1.28 -11.83 19.89
N LYS A 160 -0.62 -12.36 20.92
CA LYS A 160 0.61 -11.77 21.49
C LYS A 160 1.73 -11.65 20.46
N SER A 161 1.81 -12.57 19.50
CA SER A 161 2.81 -12.52 18.41
C SER A 161 2.65 -11.31 17.52
N ASN A 162 1.41 -10.81 17.37
CA ASN A 162 1.10 -9.70 16.46
C ASN A 162 1.20 -8.33 17.15
N LYS A 163 1.41 -8.30 18.47
CA LYS A 163 1.50 -7.05 19.25
C LYS A 163 2.51 -6.04 18.68
N PRO A 164 3.74 -6.43 18.25
CA PRO A 164 4.68 -5.48 17.66
C PRO A 164 4.18 -4.91 16.33
N LEU A 165 3.55 -5.74 15.49
CA LEU A 165 2.99 -5.31 14.21
C LEU A 165 1.81 -4.35 14.41
N ALA A 166 0.89 -4.69 15.30
CA ALA A 166 -0.23 -3.84 15.68
C ALA A 166 0.25 -2.49 16.24
N HIS A 167 1.28 -2.50 17.10
CA HIS A 167 1.88 -1.28 17.62
C HIS A 167 2.52 -0.43 16.51
N PHE A 168 3.23 -1.06 15.58
CA PHE A 168 3.84 -0.38 14.45
C PHE A 168 2.81 0.42 13.64
N PHE A 169 1.71 -0.22 13.18
CA PHE A 169 0.65 0.48 12.44
C PHE A 169 -0.05 1.55 13.28
N LYS A 170 -0.24 1.30 14.58
CA LYS A 170 -0.85 2.28 15.49
C LYS A 170 -0.05 3.58 15.58
N THR A 171 1.27 3.50 15.50
CA THR A 171 2.16 4.65 15.65
C THR A 171 2.36 5.44 14.36
N LEU A 172 2.04 4.88 13.17
CA LEU A 172 2.28 5.56 11.89
C LEU A 172 1.66 6.96 11.80
N PRO A 173 0.39 7.19 12.22
CA PRO A 173 -0.22 8.53 12.15
C PRO A 173 0.54 9.56 12.99
N ASP A 174 1.08 9.15 14.15
CA ASP A 174 1.82 10.04 15.06
C ASP A 174 3.20 10.47 14.50
N LEU A 175 3.69 9.79 13.47
CA LEU A 175 4.96 10.12 12.81
C LEU A 175 4.81 11.11 11.66
N ALA A 176 3.57 11.46 11.27
CA ALA A 176 3.30 12.37 10.18
C ALA A 176 3.86 13.77 10.45
N THR A 177 4.46 14.37 9.42
CA THR A 177 5.14 15.67 9.52
C THR A 177 4.25 16.86 9.17
N GLY A 178 3.03 16.58 8.70
CA GLY A 178 2.04 17.57 8.30
C GLY A 178 0.61 17.10 8.60
N PRO A 179 -0.39 17.91 8.25
CA PRO A 179 -1.79 17.53 8.43
C PRO A 179 -2.08 16.25 7.65
N THR A 180 -2.66 15.27 8.34
CA THR A 180 -3.09 14.00 7.75
C THR A 180 -4.61 13.96 7.78
N GLU A 181 -5.24 13.62 6.65
CA GLU A 181 -6.69 13.43 6.58
C GLU A 181 -7.13 12.36 7.61
N SER A 182 -8.24 12.60 8.31
CA SER A 182 -8.71 11.71 9.39
C SER A 182 -8.90 10.27 8.91
N GLY A 183 -9.41 10.08 7.69
CA GLY A 183 -9.60 8.77 7.08
C GLY A 183 -8.31 7.94 6.97
N ARG A 184 -7.16 8.59 6.79
CA ARG A 184 -5.84 7.94 6.67
C ARG A 184 -5.32 7.46 8.02
N SER A 185 -5.57 8.26 9.06
CA SER A 185 -5.27 7.90 10.45
C SER A 185 -6.18 6.75 10.90
N GLU A 186 -7.48 6.85 10.61
CA GLU A 186 -8.47 5.79 10.88
C GLU A 186 -8.12 4.48 10.19
N GLN A 187 -7.65 4.55 8.93
CA GLN A 187 -7.17 3.38 8.20
C GLN A 187 -6.00 2.72 8.94
N ALA A 188 -4.93 3.45 9.27
CA ALA A 188 -3.79 2.87 9.99
C ALA A 188 -4.20 2.27 11.36
N LEU A 189 -5.13 2.90 12.07
CA LEU A 189 -5.67 2.39 13.34
C LEU A 189 -6.52 1.13 13.15
N ARG A 190 -7.28 1.02 12.05
CA ARG A 190 -8.01 -0.21 11.70
C ARG A 190 -7.05 -1.37 11.47
N PHE A 191 -6.02 -1.14 10.64
CA PHE A 191 -4.95 -2.14 10.42
C PHE A 191 -4.29 -2.54 11.74
N ALA A 192 -4.03 -1.59 12.63
CA ALA A 192 -3.46 -1.86 13.94
C ALA A 192 -4.34 -2.77 14.81
N ASP A 193 -5.66 -2.56 14.85
CA ASP A 193 -6.56 -3.39 15.65
C ASP A 193 -6.81 -4.76 15.00
N GLU A 194 -7.08 -4.80 13.69
CA GLU A 194 -7.42 -6.02 12.97
C GLU A 194 -6.21 -6.95 12.83
N LEU A 195 -5.00 -6.44 12.54
CA LEU A 195 -3.77 -7.27 12.50
C LEU A 195 -3.35 -7.79 13.88
N HIS A 196 -3.83 -7.19 14.97
CA HIS A 196 -3.58 -7.71 16.31
C HIS A 196 -4.38 -8.99 16.58
N ARG A 197 -5.44 -9.24 15.82
CA ARG A 197 -6.37 -10.34 16.01
C ARG A 197 -6.04 -11.55 15.15
#